data_AF-A0A963PTA6-F1
#
_entry.id   AF-A0A963PTA6-F1
#
_cell.length_a   1.000
_cell.length_b   1.000
_cell.length_c   1.000
_cell.angle_alpha   90.00
_cell.angle_beta   90.00
_cell.angle_gamma   90.00
#
_symmetry.space_group_name_H-M   'P 1'
#
loop_
_entity.id
_entity.type
_entity.pdbx_description
1 polymer ?
#
loop_
_entity_poly.entity_id
_entity_poly.type
_entity_poly.pdbx_seq_one_letter_code
_entity_poly.pdbx_strand_id
1 'polypeptide(L)' 'MKFSVFQVSRKGGRQLNEDRMGYSYTRSSGILLLADGMGGHPEGEVAAQLALQAMSALYQKQAT' A
#
# COMPACT_ATOMS: atom_id res chain seq x y z
N MET A 1 -11.52 -16.96 3.41
CA MET A 1 -12.21 -15.66 3.60
C MET A 1 -12.82 -15.20 2.27
N LYS A 2 -14.01 -14.57 2.25
CA LYS A 2 -14.59 -13.92 1.05
C LYS A 2 -14.77 -12.43 1.34
N PHE A 3 -14.16 -11.59 0.52
CA PHE A 3 -14.22 -10.13 0.64
C PHE A 3 -14.04 -9.48 -0.73
N SER A 4 -14.43 -8.23 -0.85
CA SER A 4 -14.20 -7.40 -2.02
C SER A 4 -13.35 -6.20 -1.62
N VAL A 5 -12.36 -5.86 -2.43
CA VAL A 5 -11.52 -4.68 -2.22
C VAL A 5 -11.87 -3.65 -3.28
N PHE A 6 -12.03 -2.41 -2.84
CA PHE A 6 -12.14 -1.26 -3.72
C PHE A 6 -10.99 -0.31 -3.41
N GLN A 7 -10.34 0.20 -4.45
CA GLN A 7 -9.19 1.09 -4.33
C GLN A 7 -9.42 2.34 -5.17
N VAL A 8 -9.31 3.50 -4.53
CA VAL A 8 -9.29 4.81 -5.20
C VAL A 8 -8.23 5.66 -4.55
N SER A 9 -7.31 6.17 -5.36
CA SER A 9 -6.45 7.29 -4.99
C SER A 9 -6.50 8.32 -6.10
N ARG A 10 -6.43 9.59 -5.70
CA ARG A 10 -6.53 10.73 -6.60
C ARG A 10 -5.34 11.63 -6.34
N LYS A 11 -4.60 11.93 -7.40
CA LYS A 11 -3.50 12.91 -7.37
C LYS A 11 -3.91 14.29 -6.84
N GLY A 12 -5.16 14.68 -7.11
CA GLY A 12 -5.63 16.04 -6.85
C GLY A 12 -4.82 17.08 -7.64
N GLY A 13 -4.56 18.23 -7.02
CA GLY A 13 -3.80 19.34 -7.62
C GLY A 13 -2.28 19.18 -7.63
N ARG A 14 -1.74 18.01 -7.23
CA ARG A 14 -0.29 17.77 -7.20
C ARG A 14 0.28 17.41 -8.57
N GLN A 15 1.60 17.53 -8.73
CA GLN A 15 2.29 17.11 -9.95
C GLN A 15 2.33 15.58 -10.08
N LEU A 16 2.60 14.88 -8.98
CA LEU A 16 2.66 13.43 -8.87
C LEU A 16 1.76 12.95 -7.73
N ASN A 17 1.28 11.71 -7.84
CA ASN A 17 0.59 11.02 -6.76
C ASN A 17 1.58 10.12 -6.03
N GLU A 18 1.90 10.50 -4.80
CA GLU A 18 2.84 9.79 -3.93
C GLU A 18 2.14 8.76 -3.03
N ASP A 19 0.81 8.67 -3.10
CA ASP A 19 0.04 7.63 -2.43
C ASP A 19 0.28 6.26 -3.07
N ARG A 20 0.32 5.22 -2.25
CA ARG A 20 0.28 3.83 -2.67
C ARG A 20 -0.70 3.04 -1.82
N MET A 21 -1.48 2.16 -2.46
CA MET A 21 -2.37 1.22 -1.79
C MET A 21 -2.05 -0.21 -2.21
N GLY A 22 -2.22 -1.14 -1.29
CA GLY A 22 -2.04 -2.56 -1.53
C GLY A 22 -2.88 -3.41 -0.60
N TYR A 23 -2.97 -4.69 -0.89
CA TYR A 23 -3.56 -5.66 0.02
C TYR A 23 -2.88 -7.01 -0.13
N SER A 24 -2.93 -7.82 0.93
CA SER A 24 -2.53 -9.22 0.90
C SER A 24 -3.49 -10.02 1.78
N TYR A 25 -3.65 -11.30 1.51
CA TYR A 25 -4.56 -12.13 2.28
C TYR A 25 -4.08 -13.58 2.32
N THR A 26 -4.50 -14.27 3.36
CA THR A 26 -4.36 -15.70 3.56
C THR A 26 -5.76 -16.33 3.59
N ARG A 27 -5.84 -17.61 3.94
CA ARG A 27 -7.15 -18.26 4.15
C ARG A 27 -7.89 -17.68 5.36
N SER A 28 -7.14 -17.27 6.38
CA SER A 28 -7.59 -16.90 7.74
C SER A 28 -7.66 -15.39 7.99
N SER A 29 -6.85 -14.58 7.30
CA SER A 29 -6.74 -13.14 7.56
C SER A 29 -6.44 -12.34 6.29
N GLY A 30 -6.61 -11.02 6.36
CA GLY A 30 -6.22 -10.08 5.31
C GLY A 30 -5.58 -8.83 5.89
N ILE A 31 -4.71 -8.20 5.10
CA ILE A 31 -4.13 -6.88 5.37
C ILE A 31 -4.47 -5.94 4.22
N LEU A 32 -4.95 -4.74 4.56
CA LEU A 32 -5.18 -3.62 3.65
C LEU A 32 -4.16 -2.54 4.04
N LEU A 33 -3.46 -2.00 3.05
CA LEU A 33 -2.34 -1.10 3.26
C LEU A 33 -2.55 0.20 2.47
N LEU A 34 -2.24 1.32 3.10
CA LEU A 34 -2.17 2.66 2.52
C LEU A 34 -0.87 3.31 3.00
N ALA A 35 -0.10 3.87 2.07
CA ALA A 35 1.10 4.64 2.35
C ALA A 35 1.05 5.97 1.59
N ASP A 36 1.38 7.07 2.27
CA ASP A 36 1.44 8.43 1.71
C ASP A 36 2.91 8.87 1.73
N GLY A 37 3.49 9.06 0.53
CA GLY A 37 4.83 9.61 0.41
C GLY A 37 4.83 11.09 0.76
N MET A 38 5.72 11.51 1.67
CA MET A 38 5.64 12.82 2.34
C MET A 38 5.66 14.08 1.44
N GLY A 39 6.00 13.98 0.15
CA GLY A 39 6.16 15.11 -0.75
C GLY A 39 7.26 16.10 -0.32
N GLY A 40 7.80 16.86 -1.27
CA GLY A 40 8.93 17.76 -1.01
C GLY A 40 10.27 17.06 -0.73
N HIS A 41 10.29 15.73 -0.74
CA HIS A 41 11.47 14.88 -0.82
C HIS A 41 11.45 14.14 -2.16
N PRO A 42 12.60 13.89 -2.81
CA PRO A 42 12.62 13.04 -4.01
C PRO A 42 12.02 11.68 -3.72
N GLU A 43 11.26 11.14 -4.68
CA GLU A 43 10.85 9.73 -4.70
C GLU A 43 9.90 9.32 -3.56
N GLY A 44 9.03 10.21 -3.07
CA GLY A 44 8.03 9.88 -2.05
C GLY A 44 7.13 8.71 -2.47
N GLU A 45 6.85 8.61 -3.77
CA GLU A 45 6.09 7.54 -4.39
C GLU A 45 6.83 6.19 -4.40
N VAL A 46 8.17 6.21 -4.43
CA VAL A 46 9.03 5.03 -4.30
C VAL A 46 9.08 4.59 -2.85
N ALA A 47 9.24 5.54 -1.92
CA ALA A 47 9.21 5.26 -0.48
C ALA A 47 7.87 4.60 -0.06
N ALA A 48 6.75 5.16 -0.51
CA ALA A 48 5.42 4.58 -0.27
C ALA A 48 5.29 3.17 -0.87
N GLN A 49 5.86 2.93 -2.06
CA GLN A 49 5.87 1.62 -2.70
C GLN A 49 6.70 0.59 -1.93
N LEU A 50 7.89 0.97 -1.46
CA LEU A 50 8.77 0.11 -0.67
C LEU A 50 8.11 -0.29 0.66
N ALA A 51 7.41 0.66 1.31
CA ALA A 51 6.66 0.37 2.52
C ALA A 51 5.60 -0.72 2.28
N LEU A 52 4.83 -0.61 1.19
CA LEU A 52 3.84 -1.64 0.84
C LEU A 52 4.48 -3.01 0.59
N GLN A 53 5.59 -3.04 -0.15
CA GLN A 53 6.29 -4.27 -0.49
C GLN A 53 6.83 -4.96 0.77
N ALA A 54 7.48 -4.20 1.65
CA ALA A 54 8.02 -4.71 2.90
C ALA A 54 6.90 -5.28 3.80
N MET A 55 5.82 -4.53 3.99
CA MET A 55 4.69 -4.96 4.82
C MET A 55 3.99 -6.18 4.25
N SER A 56 3.79 -6.24 2.93
CA SER A 56 3.18 -7.40 2.27
C SER A 56 4.05 -8.65 2.39
N ALA A 57 5.37 -8.50 2.22
CA ALA A 57 6.31 -9.61 2.35
C ALA A 57 6.40 -10.14 3.80
N LEU A 58 6.40 -9.25 4.79
CA LEU A 58 6.37 -9.64 6.20
C LEU A 58 5.04 -10.34 6.55
N TYR A 59 3.92 -9.77 6.08
CA TYR A 59 2.60 -10.36 6.29
C TYR A 59 2.51 -11.77 5.72
N GLN A 60 2.94 -12.00 4.48
CA GLN A 60 2.91 -13.33 3.85
C GLN A 60 3.77 -14.37 4.59
N LYS A 61 4.85 -13.94 5.25
CA LYS A 61 5.70 -14.84 6.04
C LYS A 61 5.11 -15.19 7.40
N GLN A 62 4.36 -14.27 8.01
CA GLN A 62 3.88 -14.40 9.39
C GLN A 62 2.42 -14.87 9.48
N ALA A 63 1.59 -14.48 8.52
CA ALA A 63 0.20 -14.90 8.46
C ALA A 63 0.14 -16.32 7.85
N THR A 64 -0.07 -17.32 8.72
CA THR A 64 -0.27 -18.73 8.35
C THR A 64 -1.76 -19.07 8.30
#